data_AF-A0A933QAD8-F1
#
_entry.id   AF-A0A933QAD8-F1
#
_cell.length_a   1.000
_cell.length_b   1.000
_cell.length_c   1.000
_cell.angle_alpha   90.00
_cell.angle_beta   90.00
_cell.angle_gamma   90.00
#
_symmetry.space_group_name_H-M   'P 1'
#
loop_
_entity.id
_entity.type
_entity.pdbx_description
1 polymer ?
#
loop_
_entity_poly.entity_id
_entity_poly.type
_entity_poly.pdbx_seq_one_letter_code
_entity_poly.pdbx_strand_id
1 'polypeptide(L)'
;MIKHKIQSTKSQIISNFKYQNSKRFETCNFEFWIYLGFRILDLGFILLALTFIISHPSIAQAQTPDYPIPELGNCRNARECQLYCDIPANTPACWSYEKYVLNGNVLGEETVNVTYPISELGNCNSASECFIFCNQPQNQTTCYEFAKTRGFIKEKPKIPENIVELAKIELGCKSDLECMVFCQLPENFDACRAFGQKYNLVPPPDRRELGPPPEVMKKAKNELGCDSEGSCMNVCNNPDNTERCMQFAKKYKLMDEGEIEHQEEFIKKKTEMFEDAV
;
A
#
# COMPACT_ATOMS: atom_id res chain seq x y z
N MET A 1 84.37 23.01 -58.57
CA MET A 1 83.74 21.94 -57.76
C MET A 1 82.78 22.42 -56.65
N ILE A 2 82.47 23.72 -56.50
CA ILE A 2 81.59 24.20 -55.41
C ILE A 2 80.15 24.51 -55.87
N LYS A 3 79.91 24.79 -57.16
CA LYS A 3 78.56 25.12 -57.67
C LYS A 3 77.59 23.92 -57.75
N HIS A 4 78.09 22.69 -57.94
CA HIS A 4 77.21 21.51 -58.06
C HIS A 4 76.67 20.99 -56.71
N LYS A 5 77.34 21.30 -55.60
CA LYS A 5 76.93 20.84 -54.26
C LYS A 5 75.84 21.72 -53.61
N ILE A 6 75.55 22.89 -54.20
CA ILE A 6 74.54 23.85 -53.70
C ILE A 6 73.15 23.60 -54.31
N GLN A 7 73.07 23.05 -55.53
CA GLN A 7 71.78 22.74 -56.17
C GLN A 7 71.09 21.50 -55.58
N SER A 8 71.86 20.50 -55.14
CA SER A 8 71.33 19.27 -54.55
C SER A 8 70.62 19.52 -53.22
N THR A 9 71.12 20.44 -52.40
CA THR A 9 70.57 20.72 -51.05
C THR A 9 69.31 21.59 -51.09
N LYS A 10 69.18 22.47 -52.10
CA LYS A 10 67.97 23.30 -52.28
C LYS A 10 66.73 22.47 -52.65
N SER A 11 66.89 21.42 -53.45
CA SER A 11 65.76 20.59 -53.89
C SER A 11 65.17 19.73 -52.76
N GLN A 12 66.02 19.24 -51.84
CA GLN A 12 65.57 18.43 -50.70
C GLN A 12 64.85 19.26 -49.63
N ILE A 13 65.29 20.49 -49.36
CA ILE A 13 64.66 21.37 -48.36
C ILE A 13 63.27 21.85 -48.83
N ILE A 14 63.08 22.14 -50.12
CA ILE A 14 61.78 22.57 -50.68
C ILE A 14 60.75 21.43 -50.66
N SER A 15 61.18 20.17 -50.86
CA SER A 15 60.28 19.02 -50.79
C SER A 15 59.77 18.72 -49.38
N ASN A 16 60.62 18.87 -48.35
CA ASN A 16 60.24 18.68 -46.95
C ASN A 16 59.34 19.79 -46.42
N PHE A 17 59.48 21.03 -46.90
CA PHE A 17 58.65 22.16 -46.47
C PHE A 17 57.21 22.10 -47.03
N LYS A 18 57.01 21.48 -48.20
CA LYS A 18 55.68 21.27 -48.79
C LYS A 18 54.88 20.15 -48.09
N TYR A 19 55.55 19.10 -47.63
CA TYR A 19 54.90 17.97 -46.94
C TYR A 19 54.43 18.31 -45.52
N GLN A 20 55.19 19.15 -44.79
CA GLN A 20 54.83 19.55 -43.42
C GLN A 20 53.72 20.61 -43.34
N ASN A 21 53.54 21.45 -44.37
CA ASN A 21 52.48 22.46 -44.38
C ASN A 21 51.10 21.94 -44.82
N SER A 22 51.03 20.82 -45.55
CA SER A 22 49.75 20.23 -45.98
C SER A 22 48.97 19.57 -44.83
N LYS A 23 49.67 18.99 -43.83
CA LYS A 23 49.02 18.34 -42.68
C LYS A 23 48.55 19.30 -41.58
N ARG A 24 48.98 20.57 -41.61
CA ARG A 24 48.66 21.56 -40.57
C ARG A 24 47.39 22.36 -40.85
N PHE A 25 46.89 22.35 -42.09
CA PHE A 25 45.69 23.11 -42.48
C PHE A 25 44.38 22.33 -42.30
N GLU A 26 44.40 20.99 -42.25
CA GLU A 26 43.19 20.19 -42.08
C GLU A 26 42.73 20.05 -40.62
N THR A 27 43.65 20.18 -39.65
CA THR A 27 43.33 19.94 -38.23
C THR A 27 42.81 21.17 -37.48
N CYS A 28 42.90 22.38 -38.05
CA CYS A 28 42.41 23.59 -37.37
C CYS A 28 40.93 23.92 -37.64
N ASN A 29 40.30 23.32 -38.66
CA ASN A 29 38.88 23.52 -38.92
C ASN A 29 38.01 22.49 -38.19
N PHE A 30 38.46 21.26 -38.01
CA PHE A 30 37.61 20.22 -37.43
C PHE A 30 37.32 20.42 -35.92
N GLU A 31 38.33 20.82 -35.14
CA GLU A 31 38.18 21.07 -33.70
C GLU A 31 37.29 22.29 -33.38
N PHE A 32 37.33 23.34 -34.22
CA PHE A 32 36.55 24.56 -34.02
C PHE A 32 35.06 24.36 -34.30
N TRP A 33 34.72 23.56 -35.31
CA TRP A 33 33.32 23.20 -35.62
C TRP A 33 32.74 22.19 -34.62
N ILE A 34 33.56 21.31 -34.04
CA ILE A 34 33.15 20.42 -32.93
C ILE A 34 32.84 21.24 -31.66
N TYR A 35 33.71 22.18 -31.28
CA TYR A 35 33.49 23.01 -30.10
C TYR A 35 32.27 23.95 -30.22
N LEU A 36 32.00 24.48 -31.43
CA LEU A 36 30.80 25.31 -31.68
C LEU A 36 29.52 24.45 -31.75
N GLY A 37 29.60 23.24 -32.31
CA GLY A 37 28.47 22.30 -32.40
C GLY A 37 28.05 21.73 -31.04
N PHE A 38 29.00 21.36 -30.18
CA PHE A 38 28.70 20.86 -28.83
C PHE A 38 28.08 21.93 -27.93
N ARG A 39 28.52 23.19 -28.01
CA ARG A 39 27.93 24.30 -27.24
C ARG A 39 26.48 24.64 -27.63
N ILE A 40 26.09 24.45 -28.89
CA ILE A 40 24.72 24.71 -29.38
C ILE A 40 23.80 23.53 -29.05
N LEU A 41 24.31 22.30 -29.08
CA LEU A 41 23.55 21.10 -28.69
C LEU A 41 23.32 21.03 -27.17
N ASP A 42 24.30 21.40 -26.34
CA ASP A 42 24.16 21.39 -24.87
C ASP A 42 23.20 22.48 -24.36
N LEU A 43 23.23 23.70 -24.91
CA LEU A 43 22.28 24.75 -24.54
C LEU A 43 20.86 24.46 -25.05
N GLY A 44 20.74 23.81 -26.21
CA GLY A 44 19.47 23.31 -26.73
C GLY A 44 18.88 22.20 -25.87
N PHE A 45 19.69 21.25 -25.42
CA PHE A 45 19.26 20.17 -24.53
C PHE A 45 18.88 20.68 -23.12
N ILE A 46 19.59 21.68 -22.59
CA ILE A 46 19.25 22.30 -21.30
C ILE A 46 17.93 23.10 -21.40
N LEU A 47 17.67 23.82 -22.51
CA LEU A 47 16.38 24.48 -22.74
C LEU A 47 15.23 23.50 -23.01
N LEU A 48 15.48 22.37 -23.68
CA LEU A 48 14.50 21.28 -23.87
C LEU A 48 14.21 20.55 -22.54
N ALA A 49 15.21 20.32 -21.71
CA ALA A 49 15.04 19.73 -20.38
C ALA A 49 14.30 20.67 -19.42
N LEU A 50 14.57 21.98 -19.47
CA LEU A 50 13.86 22.97 -18.65
C LEU A 50 12.40 23.16 -19.10
N THR A 51 12.04 22.89 -20.36
CA THR A 51 10.66 22.95 -20.84
C THR A 51 9.87 21.65 -20.56
N PHE A 52 10.55 20.50 -20.44
CA PHE A 52 9.92 19.22 -20.09
C PHE A 52 9.49 19.11 -18.62
N ILE A 53 10.15 19.84 -17.70
CA ILE A 53 9.79 19.87 -16.27
C ILE A 53 8.49 20.67 -16.02
N ILE A 54 8.13 21.62 -16.89
CA ILE A 54 6.93 22.45 -16.71
C ILE A 54 5.67 21.77 -17.29
N SER A 55 5.82 20.69 -18.07
CA SER A 55 4.72 20.04 -18.80
C SER A 55 4.23 18.72 -18.20
N HIS A 56 4.76 18.26 -17.06
CA HIS A 56 4.28 17.03 -16.40
C HIS A 56 3.95 17.25 -14.92
N PRO A 57 2.79 17.86 -14.60
CA PRO A 57 2.21 17.68 -13.29
C PRO A 57 1.64 16.26 -13.22
N SER A 58 2.49 15.26 -12.97
CA SER A 58 2.01 13.97 -12.48
C SER A 58 1.70 14.12 -10.99
N ILE A 59 0.65 14.90 -10.70
CA ILE A 59 -0.05 14.79 -9.43
C ILE A 59 -0.82 13.48 -9.53
N ALA A 60 -0.40 12.49 -8.76
CA ALA A 60 -1.23 11.33 -8.49
C ALA A 60 -2.55 11.86 -7.93
N GLN A 61 -3.60 11.86 -8.75
CA GLN A 61 -4.95 12.13 -8.27
C GLN A 61 -5.35 10.94 -7.41
N ALA A 62 -5.21 11.09 -6.09
CA ALA A 62 -6.08 10.39 -5.18
C ALA A 62 -7.50 10.73 -5.65
N GLN A 63 -8.24 9.72 -6.13
CA GLN A 63 -9.61 9.90 -6.61
C GLN A 63 -10.41 10.49 -5.45
N THR A 64 -10.68 11.79 -5.51
CA THR A 64 -11.56 12.44 -4.55
C THR A 64 -12.99 12.03 -4.91
N PRO A 65 -13.81 11.59 -3.95
CA PRO A 65 -15.22 11.33 -4.22
C PRO A 65 -15.91 12.51 -4.90
N ASP A 66 -16.80 12.19 -5.83
CA ASP A 66 -17.66 13.19 -6.46
C ASP A 66 -18.67 13.72 -5.43
N TYR A 67 -18.54 15.00 -5.11
CA TYR A 67 -19.49 15.74 -4.27
C TYR A 67 -20.47 16.52 -5.14
N PRO A 68 -21.69 16.84 -4.64
CA PRO A 68 -22.23 16.46 -3.33
C PRO A 68 -22.71 15.01 -3.27
N ILE A 69 -22.67 14.39 -2.08
CA ILE A 69 -23.12 13.00 -1.87
C ILE A 69 -24.59 12.99 -1.42
N PRO A 70 -25.56 12.62 -2.28
CA PRO A 70 -26.99 12.71 -1.96
C PRO A 70 -27.39 11.91 -0.73
N GLU A 71 -26.79 10.73 -0.54
CA GLU A 71 -27.09 9.79 0.54
C GLU A 71 -26.63 10.31 1.92
N LEU A 72 -25.74 11.30 1.96
CA LEU A 72 -25.20 11.90 3.18
C LEU A 72 -25.67 13.35 3.38
N GLY A 73 -26.91 13.61 3.01
CA GLY A 73 -27.50 14.94 3.14
C GLY A 73 -26.92 15.96 2.16
N ASN A 74 -26.44 15.52 0.99
CA ASN A 74 -25.82 16.37 -0.03
C ASN A 74 -24.60 17.15 0.46
N CYS A 75 -23.81 16.57 1.36
CA CYS A 75 -22.56 17.16 1.82
C CYS A 75 -21.61 17.42 0.65
N ARG A 76 -20.97 18.60 0.62
CA ARG A 76 -20.21 19.10 -0.55
C ARG A 76 -18.71 18.84 -0.47
N ASN A 77 -18.24 18.30 0.65
CA ASN A 77 -16.86 17.95 0.91
C ASN A 77 -16.77 17.02 2.13
N ALA A 78 -15.61 16.40 2.34
CA ALA A 78 -15.38 15.47 3.45
C ALA A 78 -15.71 16.06 4.83
N ARG A 79 -15.45 17.36 5.04
CA ARG A 79 -15.73 18.00 6.33
C ARG A 79 -17.23 18.14 6.58
N GLU A 80 -18.01 18.49 5.57
CA GLU A 80 -19.46 18.55 5.66
C GLU A 80 -20.07 17.16 5.91
N CYS A 81 -19.55 16.13 5.25
CA CYS A 81 -20.04 14.77 5.46
C CYS A 81 -19.67 14.26 6.86
N GLN A 82 -18.46 14.55 7.35
CA GLN A 82 -18.07 14.24 8.73
C GLN A 82 -19.03 14.90 9.73
N LEU A 83 -19.32 16.18 9.59
CA LEU A 83 -20.26 16.89 10.48
C LEU A 83 -21.68 16.33 10.39
N TYR A 84 -22.11 15.90 9.19
CA TYR A 84 -23.37 15.18 9.02
C TYR A 84 -23.36 13.85 9.80
N CYS A 85 -22.25 13.10 9.76
CA CYS A 85 -22.08 11.83 10.46
C CYS A 85 -21.87 11.92 11.97
N ASP A 86 -21.36 13.05 12.47
CA ASP A 86 -21.20 13.34 13.89
C ASP A 86 -22.57 13.47 14.61
N ILE A 87 -23.66 13.64 13.86
CA ILE A 87 -25.02 13.66 14.39
C ILE A 87 -25.49 12.20 14.59
N PRO A 88 -25.81 11.76 15.83
CA PRO A 88 -26.19 10.37 16.10
C PRO A 88 -27.41 9.86 15.29
N ALA A 89 -28.30 10.76 14.90
CA ALA A 89 -29.46 10.44 14.06
C ALA A 89 -29.08 10.08 12.61
N ASN A 90 -27.91 10.52 12.14
CA ASN A 90 -27.43 10.33 10.77
C ASN A 90 -26.44 9.16 10.65
N THR A 91 -26.02 8.55 11.77
CA THR A 91 -25.12 7.40 11.80
C THR A 91 -25.50 6.28 10.80
N PRO A 92 -26.78 5.94 10.57
CA PRO A 92 -27.15 4.90 9.60
C PRO A 92 -26.86 5.27 8.14
N ALA A 93 -27.05 6.54 7.75
CA ALA A 93 -26.70 7.02 6.42
C ALA A 93 -25.18 6.95 6.20
N CYS A 94 -24.42 7.20 7.27
CA CYS A 94 -22.97 7.21 7.29
C CYS A 94 -22.30 5.83 7.32
N TRP A 95 -23.05 4.73 7.43
CA TRP A 95 -22.49 3.38 7.28
C TRP A 95 -21.86 3.16 5.89
N SER A 96 -22.28 3.94 4.89
CA SER A 96 -21.66 3.96 3.56
C SER A 96 -20.63 5.08 3.37
N TYR A 97 -20.36 5.91 4.38
CA TYR A 97 -19.45 7.06 4.24
C TYR A 97 -18.04 6.66 3.81
N GLU A 98 -17.55 5.54 4.36
CA GLU A 98 -16.23 4.98 4.03
C GLU A 98 -16.17 4.42 2.60
N LYS A 99 -17.31 4.01 2.01
CA LYS A 99 -17.39 3.62 0.59
C LYS A 99 -17.05 4.80 -0.32
N TYR A 100 -17.51 6.00 0.01
CA TYR A 100 -17.28 7.19 -0.80
C TYR A 100 -15.91 7.82 -0.52
N VAL A 101 -15.45 7.83 0.74
CA VAL A 101 -14.24 8.58 1.13
C VAL A 101 -12.97 7.73 1.21
N LEU A 102 -13.07 6.42 1.46
CA LEU A 102 -11.91 5.55 1.71
C LEU A 102 -11.66 4.49 0.63
N ASN A 103 -12.25 4.61 -0.57
CA ASN A 103 -12.04 3.68 -1.69
C ASN A 103 -12.21 2.19 -1.30
N GLY A 104 -13.21 1.88 -0.49
CA GLY A 104 -13.53 0.50 -0.12
C GLY A 104 -12.67 -0.12 0.99
N ASN A 105 -11.73 0.62 1.59
CA ASN A 105 -11.01 0.18 2.78
C ASN A 105 -11.87 0.38 4.04
N VAL A 106 -12.91 -0.43 4.19
CA VAL A 106 -13.60 -0.60 5.47
C VAL A 106 -12.78 -1.53 6.35
N LEU A 107 -12.69 -1.25 7.66
CA LEU A 107 -12.24 -2.23 8.65
C LEU A 107 -13.28 -3.34 8.73
N GLY A 108 -13.16 -4.35 7.86
CA GLY A 108 -14.15 -5.42 7.67
C GLY A 108 -14.19 -5.89 6.22
N GLU A 109 -13.08 -6.43 5.76
CA GLU A 109 -12.73 -6.84 4.40
C GLU A 109 -13.59 -7.98 3.84
N GLU A 110 -14.87 -7.68 3.57
CA GLU A 110 -15.73 -8.37 2.61
C GLU A 110 -16.96 -7.48 2.40
N THR A 111 -17.04 -6.78 1.27
CA THR A 111 -18.24 -5.98 0.96
C THR A 111 -19.39 -6.93 0.62
N VAL A 112 -20.15 -7.32 1.64
CA VAL A 112 -21.37 -8.10 1.45
C VAL A 112 -22.33 -7.28 0.58
N ASN A 113 -22.59 -7.78 -0.63
CA ASN A 113 -23.44 -7.08 -1.58
C ASN A 113 -24.91 -7.17 -1.14
N VAL A 114 -25.53 -6.03 -0.84
CA VAL A 114 -26.95 -5.92 -0.45
C VAL A 114 -27.73 -5.28 -1.59
N THR A 115 -28.77 -5.96 -2.04
CA THR A 115 -29.72 -5.41 -3.00
C THR A 115 -31.00 -5.03 -2.27
N TYR A 116 -31.42 -3.78 -2.42
CA TYR A 116 -32.68 -3.27 -1.89
C TYR A 116 -33.81 -3.43 -2.94
N PRO A 117 -35.08 -3.57 -2.52
CA PRO A 117 -35.53 -3.71 -1.13
C PRO A 117 -35.23 -5.09 -0.52
N ILE A 118 -35.03 -5.14 0.80
CA ILE A 118 -34.77 -6.39 1.52
C ILE A 118 -36.09 -6.94 2.07
N SER A 119 -36.63 -7.95 1.40
CA SER A 119 -37.93 -8.54 1.73
C SER A 119 -38.00 -9.10 3.16
N GLU A 120 -36.90 -9.67 3.63
CA GLU A 120 -36.73 -10.30 4.95
C GLU A 120 -36.75 -9.27 6.08
N LEU A 121 -36.42 -8.00 5.79
CA LEU A 121 -36.35 -6.90 6.75
C LEU A 121 -37.48 -5.87 6.55
N GLY A 122 -38.68 -6.36 6.24
CA GLY A 122 -39.86 -5.52 6.08
C GLY A 122 -39.89 -4.69 4.79
N ASN A 123 -39.19 -5.15 3.74
CA ASN A 123 -39.03 -4.43 2.46
C ASN A 123 -38.39 -3.05 2.61
N CYS A 124 -37.42 -2.90 3.52
CA CYS A 124 -36.64 -1.68 3.62
C CYS A 124 -35.87 -1.39 2.33
N ASN A 125 -35.91 -0.14 1.85
CA ASN A 125 -35.34 0.29 0.56
C ASN A 125 -33.95 0.92 0.69
N SER A 126 -33.46 1.09 1.92
CA SER A 126 -32.17 1.71 2.21
C SER A 126 -31.59 1.18 3.51
N ALA A 127 -30.28 1.35 3.72
CA ALA A 127 -29.60 0.98 4.96
C ALA A 127 -30.26 1.64 6.19
N SER A 128 -30.69 2.90 6.04
CA SER A 128 -31.37 3.67 7.09
C SER A 128 -32.73 3.07 7.45
N GLU A 129 -33.54 2.71 6.45
CA GLU A 129 -34.82 2.04 6.68
C GLU A 129 -34.64 0.68 7.36
N CYS A 130 -33.65 -0.11 6.92
CA CYS A 130 -33.37 -1.41 7.53
C CYS A 130 -32.87 -1.24 8.98
N PHE A 131 -32.06 -0.22 9.26
CA PHE A 131 -31.64 0.10 10.63
C PHE A 131 -32.82 0.46 11.52
N ILE A 132 -33.74 1.32 11.06
CA ILE A 132 -34.96 1.67 11.79
C ILE A 132 -35.79 0.41 12.08
N PHE A 133 -35.95 -0.46 11.08
CA PHE A 133 -36.62 -1.75 11.25
C PHE A 133 -35.92 -2.62 12.30
N CYS A 134 -34.60 -2.79 12.20
CA CYS A 134 -33.80 -3.64 13.07
C CYS A 134 -33.64 -3.14 14.51
N ASN A 135 -33.77 -1.84 14.73
CA ASN A 135 -33.74 -1.26 16.07
C ASN A 135 -35.01 -1.55 16.89
N GLN A 136 -36.06 -2.03 16.25
CA GLN A 136 -37.25 -2.46 16.97
C GLN A 136 -36.97 -3.81 17.66
N PRO A 137 -37.19 -3.95 18.98
CA PRO A 137 -36.88 -5.18 19.71
C PRO A 137 -37.47 -6.46 19.09
N GLN A 138 -38.69 -6.38 18.55
CA GLN A 138 -39.37 -7.49 17.89
C GLN A 138 -38.71 -7.96 16.57
N ASN A 139 -37.89 -7.13 15.94
CA ASN A 139 -37.24 -7.41 14.66
C ASN A 139 -35.78 -7.84 14.82
N GLN A 140 -35.20 -7.74 16.03
CA GLN A 140 -33.78 -8.01 16.27
C GLN A 140 -33.37 -9.42 15.85
N THR A 141 -34.23 -10.43 16.10
CA THR A 141 -33.95 -11.82 15.71
C THR A 141 -33.88 -11.97 14.19
N THR A 142 -34.85 -11.43 13.45
CA THR A 142 -34.86 -11.48 11.98
C THR A 142 -33.65 -10.75 11.38
N CYS A 143 -33.30 -9.59 11.94
CA CYS A 143 -32.12 -8.84 11.52
C CYS A 143 -30.82 -9.58 11.82
N TYR A 144 -30.73 -10.24 12.97
CA TYR A 144 -29.58 -11.08 13.30
C TYR A 144 -29.43 -12.25 12.33
N GLU A 145 -30.52 -12.95 11.99
CA GLU A 145 -30.49 -14.07 11.04
C GLU A 145 -30.15 -13.61 9.61
N PHE A 146 -30.69 -12.47 9.17
CA PHE A 146 -30.29 -11.85 7.90
C PHE A 146 -28.80 -11.52 7.92
N ALA A 147 -28.33 -10.86 8.97
CA ALA A 147 -26.94 -10.46 9.11
C ALA A 147 -26.00 -11.68 9.11
N LYS A 148 -26.38 -12.75 9.82
CA LYS A 148 -25.65 -14.03 9.83
C LYS A 148 -25.63 -14.68 8.45
N THR A 149 -26.77 -14.83 7.79
CA THR A 149 -26.91 -15.50 6.48
C THR A 149 -26.15 -14.77 5.38
N ARG A 150 -26.10 -13.44 5.45
CA ARG A 150 -25.40 -12.60 4.49
C ARG A 150 -23.91 -12.40 4.83
N GLY A 151 -23.42 -12.94 5.94
CA GLY A 151 -22.01 -12.82 6.32
C GLY A 151 -21.62 -11.51 7.02
N PHE A 152 -22.59 -10.66 7.40
CA PHE A 152 -22.34 -9.48 8.24
C PHE A 152 -21.89 -9.84 9.65
N ILE A 153 -22.24 -11.03 10.13
CA ILE A 153 -21.84 -11.55 11.44
C ILE A 153 -21.03 -12.82 11.21
N LYS A 154 -19.72 -12.73 11.43
CA LYS A 154 -18.89 -13.93 11.61
C LYS A 154 -19.39 -14.65 12.86
N GLU A 155 -19.57 -15.97 12.79
CA GLU A 155 -20.04 -16.75 13.94
C GLU A 155 -19.20 -16.40 15.16
N LYS A 156 -19.85 -15.94 16.25
CA LYS A 156 -19.12 -15.71 17.50
C LYS A 156 -18.50 -17.05 17.89
N PRO A 157 -17.21 -17.07 18.27
CA PRO A 157 -16.62 -18.30 18.77
C PRO A 157 -17.47 -18.82 19.94
N LYS A 158 -17.66 -20.14 20.02
CA LYS A 158 -18.41 -20.76 21.11
C LYS A 158 -17.63 -20.55 22.41
N ILE A 159 -18.05 -19.56 23.19
CA ILE A 159 -17.52 -19.30 24.53
C ILE A 159 -18.20 -20.27 25.49
N PRO A 160 -17.46 -21.02 26.33
CA PRO A 160 -18.05 -21.85 27.36
C PRO A 160 -18.93 -21.03 28.32
N GLU A 161 -20.11 -21.55 28.69
CA GLU A 161 -21.01 -20.86 29.64
C GLU A 161 -20.37 -20.64 31.02
N ASN A 162 -19.43 -21.50 31.41
CA ASN A 162 -18.69 -21.47 32.66
C ASN A 162 -17.33 -20.74 32.57
N ILE A 163 -17.18 -19.80 31.62
CA ILE A 163 -15.91 -19.14 31.37
C ILE A 163 -15.37 -18.38 32.59
N VAL A 164 -16.26 -17.85 33.41
CA VAL A 164 -15.89 -17.13 34.64
C VAL A 164 -15.31 -18.07 35.68
N GLU A 165 -15.88 -19.27 35.86
CA GLU A 165 -15.33 -20.30 36.75
C GLU A 165 -13.96 -20.76 36.24
N LEU A 166 -13.81 -20.94 34.92
CA LEU A 166 -12.53 -21.29 34.31
C LEU A 166 -11.48 -20.20 34.53
N ALA A 167 -11.86 -18.92 34.43
CA ALA A 167 -10.97 -17.79 34.72
C ALA A 167 -10.50 -17.81 36.17
N LYS A 168 -11.41 -18.05 37.12
CA LYS A 168 -11.08 -18.15 38.56
C LYS A 168 -10.08 -19.28 38.84
N ILE A 169 -10.24 -20.42 38.17
CA ILE A 169 -9.36 -21.58 38.32
C ILE A 169 -7.98 -21.33 37.70
N GLU A 170 -7.92 -20.80 36.48
CA GLU A 170 -6.67 -20.69 35.71
C GLU A 170 -5.88 -19.41 35.99
N LEU A 171 -6.56 -18.30 36.28
CA LEU A 171 -5.94 -17.00 36.58
C LEU A 171 -5.82 -16.74 38.10
N GLY A 172 -6.46 -17.56 38.94
CA GLY A 172 -6.36 -17.47 40.41
C GLY A 172 -7.13 -16.32 41.05
N CYS A 173 -7.95 -15.59 40.29
CA CYS A 173 -8.90 -14.61 40.79
C CYS A 173 -10.10 -15.27 41.50
N LYS A 174 -10.79 -14.56 42.40
CA LYS A 174 -11.92 -15.11 43.19
C LYS A 174 -13.28 -14.57 42.77
N SER A 175 -13.31 -13.48 42.02
CA SER A 175 -14.53 -12.86 41.49
C SER A 175 -14.29 -12.32 40.08
N ASP A 176 -15.38 -12.10 39.35
CA ASP A 176 -15.35 -11.60 37.97
C ASP A 176 -14.63 -10.26 37.89
N LEU A 177 -14.89 -9.38 38.87
CA LEU A 177 -14.22 -8.10 39.01
C LEU A 177 -12.72 -8.27 39.30
N GLU A 178 -12.35 -9.21 40.16
CA GLU A 178 -10.94 -9.48 40.46
C GLU A 178 -10.21 -10.07 39.24
N CYS A 179 -10.86 -10.89 38.43
CA CYS A 179 -10.30 -11.38 37.18
C CYS A 179 -10.07 -10.23 36.19
N MET A 180 -11.03 -9.30 36.08
CA MET A 180 -10.88 -8.11 35.23
C MET A 180 -9.74 -7.22 35.69
N VAL A 181 -9.65 -6.93 37.00
CA VAL A 181 -8.56 -6.13 37.57
C VAL A 181 -7.21 -6.83 37.38
N PHE A 182 -7.15 -8.15 37.61
CA PHE A 182 -5.96 -8.95 37.37
C PHE A 182 -5.47 -8.79 35.93
N CYS A 183 -6.37 -8.90 34.94
CA CYS A 183 -6.03 -8.76 33.52
C CYS A 183 -5.76 -7.33 33.04
N GLN A 184 -6.03 -6.30 33.86
CA GLN A 184 -5.67 -4.91 33.56
C GLN A 184 -4.23 -4.57 33.95
N LEU A 185 -3.57 -5.43 34.71
CA LEU A 185 -2.18 -5.26 35.12
C LEU A 185 -1.24 -5.79 34.01
N PRO A 186 -0.29 -4.98 33.51
CA PRO A 186 0.61 -5.36 32.42
C PRO A 186 1.38 -6.66 32.65
N GLU A 187 1.79 -6.93 33.89
CA GLU A 187 2.48 -8.15 34.30
C GLU A 187 1.65 -9.43 34.11
N ASN A 188 0.33 -9.31 33.99
CA ASN A 188 -0.60 -10.44 33.83
C ASN A 188 -1.14 -10.57 32.40
N PHE A 189 -0.76 -9.67 31.48
CA PHE A 189 -1.29 -9.66 30.12
C PHE A 189 -1.06 -10.97 29.38
N ASP A 190 0.11 -11.60 29.54
CA ASP A 190 0.41 -12.86 28.86
C ASP A 190 -0.49 -14.00 29.36
N ALA A 191 -0.73 -14.08 30.67
CA ALA A 191 -1.62 -15.08 31.27
C ALA A 191 -3.07 -14.88 30.81
N CYS A 192 -3.55 -13.64 30.83
CA CYS A 192 -4.91 -13.31 30.38
C CYS A 192 -5.10 -13.48 28.87
N ARG A 193 -4.06 -13.16 28.07
CA ARG A 193 -4.06 -13.40 26.63
C ARG A 193 -4.09 -14.89 26.32
N ALA A 194 -3.26 -15.69 26.99
CA ALA A 194 -3.26 -17.15 26.82
C ALA A 194 -4.62 -17.77 27.19
N PHE A 195 -5.22 -17.33 28.30
CA PHE A 195 -6.56 -17.73 28.70
C PHE A 195 -7.61 -17.32 27.63
N GLY A 196 -7.56 -16.07 27.18
CA GLY A 196 -8.47 -15.57 26.17
C GLY A 196 -8.35 -16.31 24.84
N GLN A 197 -7.14 -16.67 24.41
CA GLN A 197 -6.91 -17.47 23.20
C GLN A 197 -7.46 -18.89 23.37
N LYS A 198 -7.16 -19.54 24.50
CA LYS A 198 -7.60 -20.91 24.81
C LYS A 198 -9.13 -21.05 24.74
N TYR A 199 -9.84 -20.01 25.16
CA TYR A 199 -11.31 -20.00 25.19
C TYR A 199 -11.95 -19.10 24.13
N ASN A 200 -11.17 -18.67 23.13
CA ASN A 200 -11.62 -17.84 22.00
C ASN A 200 -12.32 -16.52 22.43
N LEU A 201 -11.93 -15.94 23.56
CA LEU A 201 -12.37 -14.63 24.04
C LEU A 201 -11.65 -13.48 23.35
N VAL A 202 -10.42 -13.74 22.91
CA VAL A 202 -9.66 -12.85 22.05
C VAL A 202 -9.28 -13.61 20.80
N PRO A 203 -9.33 -12.99 19.61
CA PRO A 203 -8.72 -13.58 18.44
C PRO A 203 -7.23 -13.86 18.73
N PRO A 204 -6.62 -14.86 18.05
CA PRO A 204 -5.18 -14.97 18.08
C PRO A 204 -4.57 -13.61 17.73
N PRO A 205 -3.44 -13.23 18.33
CA PRO A 205 -2.87 -11.91 18.15
C PRO A 205 -2.64 -11.75 16.66
N ASP A 206 -2.99 -10.58 16.12
CA ASP A 206 -2.57 -10.26 14.78
C ASP A 206 -1.05 -10.43 14.73
N ARG A 207 -0.52 -11.18 13.76
CA ARG A 207 0.93 -11.38 13.61
C ARG A 207 1.66 -10.03 13.53
N ARG A 208 0.96 -8.98 13.11
CA ARG A 208 1.43 -7.59 13.11
C ARG A 208 1.75 -7.04 14.51
N GLU A 209 1.12 -7.52 15.58
CA GLU A 209 1.38 -7.07 16.96
C GLU A 209 2.54 -7.82 17.65
N LEU A 210 2.76 -9.09 17.29
CA LEU A 210 3.81 -9.91 17.88
C LEU A 210 5.14 -9.85 17.12
N GLY A 211 5.12 -9.30 15.91
CA GLY A 211 6.24 -9.36 14.99
C GLY A 211 6.53 -10.79 14.50
N PRO A 212 7.42 -10.94 13.51
CA PRO A 212 7.85 -12.26 13.03
C PRO A 212 8.61 -13.03 14.13
N PRO A 213 8.38 -14.35 14.29
CA PRO A 213 9.14 -15.17 15.24
C PRO A 213 10.67 -15.04 15.05
N PRO A 214 11.49 -15.16 16.12
CA PRO A 214 12.95 -15.03 16.03
C PRO A 214 13.60 -15.93 14.98
N GLU A 215 13.04 -17.12 14.77
CA GLU A 215 13.46 -18.08 13.75
C GLU A 215 13.26 -17.52 12.35
N VAL A 216 12.14 -16.82 12.11
CA VAL A 216 11.85 -16.18 10.83
C VAL A 216 12.78 -15.00 10.61
N MET A 217 13.11 -14.21 11.65
CA MET A 217 14.07 -13.12 11.53
C MET A 217 15.47 -13.62 11.14
N LYS A 218 15.91 -14.79 11.64
CA LYS A 218 17.15 -15.44 11.19
C LYS A 218 17.09 -15.84 9.71
N LYS A 219 15.93 -16.26 9.21
CA LYS A 219 15.73 -16.57 7.78
C LYS A 219 15.74 -15.29 6.93
N ALA A 220 15.11 -14.22 7.41
CA ALA A 220 15.10 -12.92 6.75
C ALA A 220 16.53 -12.38 6.57
N LYS A 221 17.39 -12.55 7.58
CA LYS A 221 18.81 -12.17 7.50
C LYS A 221 19.54 -12.85 6.36
N ASN A 222 19.25 -14.12 6.12
CA ASN A 222 19.91 -14.91 5.09
C ASN A 222 19.30 -14.73 3.69
N GLU A 223 17.97 -14.63 3.59
CA GLU A 223 17.25 -14.62 2.30
C GLU A 223 16.94 -13.20 1.79
N LEU A 224 16.66 -12.26 2.69
CA LEU A 224 16.32 -10.87 2.34
C LEU A 224 17.47 -9.90 2.62
N GLY A 225 18.39 -10.26 3.52
CA GLY A 225 19.53 -9.42 3.91
C GLY A 225 19.20 -8.40 4.99
N CYS A 226 18.13 -8.63 5.76
CA CYS A 226 17.67 -7.74 6.83
C CYS A 226 17.59 -8.50 8.16
N ASP A 227 17.92 -7.86 9.29
CA ASP A 227 18.01 -8.53 10.60
C ASP A 227 17.24 -7.84 11.73
N SER A 228 16.37 -6.91 11.37
CA SER A 228 15.39 -6.30 12.25
C SER A 228 14.13 -6.01 11.45
N GLU A 229 12.99 -5.87 12.14
CA GLU A 229 11.72 -5.54 11.50
C GLU A 229 11.81 -4.26 10.66
N GLY A 230 12.38 -3.18 11.20
CA GLY A 230 12.56 -1.93 10.47
C GLY A 230 13.50 -2.06 9.26
N SER A 231 14.57 -2.85 9.37
CA SER A 231 15.45 -3.13 8.23
C SER A 231 14.72 -3.93 7.13
N CYS A 232 13.93 -4.93 7.52
CA CYS A 232 13.16 -5.72 6.57
C CYS A 232 12.05 -4.91 5.91
N MET A 233 11.38 -4.05 6.67
CA MET A 233 10.39 -3.11 6.14
C MET A 233 11.01 -2.19 5.07
N ASN A 234 12.20 -1.64 5.34
CA ASN A 234 12.92 -0.82 4.35
C ASN A 234 13.29 -1.61 3.08
N VAL A 235 13.72 -2.86 3.23
CA VAL A 235 14.01 -3.74 2.09
C VAL A 235 12.73 -3.98 1.28
N CYS A 236 11.64 -4.34 1.93
CA CYS A 236 10.40 -4.73 1.26
C CYS A 236 9.56 -3.55 0.74
N ASN A 237 9.77 -2.35 1.25
CA ASN A 237 9.17 -1.12 0.71
C ASN A 237 9.84 -0.65 -0.59
N ASN A 238 10.98 -1.21 -0.97
CA ASN A 238 11.54 -0.98 -2.29
C ASN A 238 10.78 -1.84 -3.33
N PRO A 239 10.18 -1.23 -4.38
CA PRO A 239 9.44 -1.94 -5.43
C PRO A 239 10.23 -3.07 -6.10
N ASP A 240 11.56 -2.93 -6.22
CA ASP A 240 12.42 -3.96 -6.82
C ASP A 240 12.49 -5.24 -5.98
N ASN A 241 12.09 -5.16 -4.71
CA ASN A 241 12.11 -6.27 -3.76
C ASN A 241 10.72 -6.87 -3.50
N THR A 242 9.65 -6.33 -4.11
CA THR A 242 8.28 -6.78 -3.85
C THR A 242 8.12 -8.28 -4.05
N GLU A 243 8.55 -8.82 -5.18
CA GLU A 243 8.39 -10.24 -5.50
C GLU A 243 9.11 -11.14 -4.49
N ARG A 244 10.38 -10.85 -4.17
CA ARG A 244 11.14 -11.67 -3.22
C ARG A 244 10.62 -11.56 -1.79
N CYS A 245 10.11 -10.39 -1.39
CA CYS A 245 9.48 -10.21 -0.08
C CYS A 245 8.14 -10.95 0.01
N MET A 246 7.33 -10.93 -1.06
CA MET A 246 6.10 -11.71 -1.16
C MET A 246 6.35 -13.21 -1.08
N GLN A 247 7.33 -13.72 -1.84
CA GLN A 247 7.72 -15.12 -1.79
C GLN A 247 8.21 -15.53 -0.40
N PHE A 248 8.99 -14.67 0.27
CA PHE A 248 9.42 -14.91 1.64
C PHE A 248 8.23 -14.96 2.61
N ALA A 249 7.32 -13.99 2.51
CA ALA A 249 6.12 -13.93 3.33
C ALA A 249 5.23 -15.17 3.15
N LYS A 250 5.02 -15.63 1.91
CA LYS A 250 4.29 -16.86 1.57
C LYS A 250 5.00 -18.11 2.14
N LYS A 251 6.30 -18.24 1.89
CA LYS A 251 7.12 -19.37 2.33
C LYS A 251 7.10 -19.56 3.85
N TYR A 252 7.14 -18.47 4.60
CA TYR A 252 7.16 -18.48 6.06
C TYR A 252 5.81 -18.17 6.71
N LYS A 253 4.73 -18.17 5.91
CA LYS A 253 3.35 -17.96 6.36
C LYS A 253 3.19 -16.70 7.21
N LEU A 254 3.78 -15.59 6.77
CA LEU A 254 3.65 -14.29 7.41
C LEU A 254 2.34 -13.57 7.02
N MET A 255 1.75 -13.98 5.91
CA MET A 255 0.43 -13.55 5.42
C MET A 255 -0.55 -14.70 5.55
N ASP A 256 -1.84 -14.39 5.68
CA ASP A 256 -2.87 -15.42 5.55
C ASP A 256 -3.17 -15.75 4.08
N GLU A 257 -3.89 -16.85 3.84
CA GLU A 257 -4.14 -17.35 2.48
C GLU A 257 -5.03 -16.40 1.66
N GLY A 258 -5.94 -15.66 2.31
CA GLY A 258 -6.82 -14.68 1.65
C GLY A 258 -6.06 -13.42 1.21
N GLU A 259 -5.16 -12.91 2.06
CA GLU A 259 -4.27 -11.79 1.74
C GLU A 259 -3.36 -12.13 0.53
N ILE A 260 -2.89 -13.38 0.44
CA ILE A 260 -2.07 -13.84 -0.70
C ILE A 260 -2.88 -13.82 -2.00
N GLU A 261 -4.09 -14.36 -2.00
CA GLU A 261 -4.95 -14.43 -3.20
C GLU A 261 -5.29 -13.03 -3.72
N HIS A 262 -5.69 -12.12 -2.83
CA HIS A 262 -6.01 -10.74 -3.20
C HIS A 262 -4.80 -10.01 -3.80
N GLN A 263 -3.62 -10.22 -3.23
CA GLN A 263 -2.40 -9.56 -3.70
C GLN A 263 -1.90 -10.15 -5.03
N GLU A 264 -2.05 -11.46 -5.25
CA GLU A 264 -1.80 -12.10 -6.56
C GLU A 264 -2.74 -11.56 -7.64
N GLU A 265 -4.03 -11.37 -7.32
CA GLU A 265 -5.01 -10.76 -8.23
C GLU A 265 -4.65 -9.30 -8.56
N PHE A 266 -4.24 -8.52 -7.55
CA PHE A 266 -3.80 -7.13 -7.74
C PHE A 266 -2.55 -7.05 -8.64
N ILE A 267 -1.55 -7.90 -8.39
CA ILE A 267 -0.33 -7.95 -9.22
C ILE A 267 -0.68 -8.33 -10.66
N LYS A 268 -1.55 -9.33 -10.85
CA LYS A 268 -2.02 -9.75 -12.17
C LYS A 268 -2.70 -8.60 -12.93
N LYS A 269 -3.68 -7.93 -12.30
CA LYS A 269 -4.38 -6.78 -12.89
C LYS A 269 -3.43 -5.64 -13.22
N LYS A 270 -2.46 -5.37 -12.34
CA LYS A 270 -1.44 -4.34 -12.57
C LYS A 270 -0.61 -4.68 -13.82
N THR A 271 -0.16 -5.92 -13.97
CA THR A 271 0.62 -6.35 -15.15
C THR A 271 -0.20 -6.23 -16.43
N GLU A 272 -1.46 -6.68 -16.43
CA GLU A 272 -2.38 -6.55 -17.56
C GLU A 272 -2.56 -5.08 -17.98
N MET A 273 -2.72 -4.17 -17.00
CA MET A 273 -2.84 -2.72 -17.27
C MET A 273 -1.56 -2.08 -17.83
N PHE A 274 -0.37 -2.61 -17.52
CA PHE A 274 0.91 -2.10 -18.06
C PHE A 274 1.18 -2.63 -19.47
N GLU A 275 0.74 -3.85 -19.79
CA GLU A 275 0.86 -4.41 -21.13
C GLU A 275 -0.07 -3.73 -22.14
N ASP A 276 -1.25 -3.29 -21.70
CA ASP A 276 -2.20 -2.52 -22.54
C ASP A 276 -1.76 -1.05 -22.74
N ALA A 277 -0.75 -0.58 -22.02
CA ALA A 277 -0.24 0.80 -22.06
C ALA A 277 1.02 0.98 -22.95
N VAL A 278 1.52 -0.09 -23.58
CA VAL A 278 2.69 -0.12 -24.48
C VAL A 278 2.25 -0.42 -25.92
#